data_AF-A0A8H4HB18-F1
#
_entry.id   AF-A0A8H4HB18-F1
#
_cell.length_a   1.000
_cell.length_b   1.000
_cell.length_c   1.000
_cell.angle_alpha   90.00
_cell.angle_beta   90.00
_cell.angle_gamma   90.00
#
_symmetry.space_group_name_H-M   'P 1'
#
loop_
_entity.id
_entity.type
_entity.pdbx_description
1 polymer ?
#
loop_
_entity_poly.entity_id
_entity_poly.type
_entity_poly.pdbx_seq_one_letter_code
_entity_poly.pdbx_strand_id
1 'polypeptide(L)'
;MSSLTFLHTLGGVLMLTFGETIFTNSLRNTIPNDASGVDPKTIVEAGATNIRAIVTNPDTLAGVLAAYSKSIDCVFYLMIACSGAAFIFAWGIGWKDIRKKPISKEIRKRKLK
;
A
#
# COMPACT_ATOMS: atom_id res chain seq x y z
N MET A 1 -19.04 -2.32 17.66
CA MET A 1 -17.89 -3.09 17.13
C MET A 1 -17.85 -3.12 15.61
N SER A 2 -18.99 -3.14 14.90
CA SER A 2 -19.04 -3.27 13.44
C SER A 2 -18.46 -2.08 12.66
N SER A 3 -18.64 -0.83 13.12
CA SER A 3 -18.16 0.37 12.41
C SER A 3 -16.62 0.45 12.33
N LEU A 4 -15.91 -0.04 13.34
CA LEU A 4 -14.44 -0.05 13.36
C LEU A 4 -13.89 -1.09 12.38
N THR A 5 -14.45 -2.30 12.38
CA THR A 5 -14.04 -3.37 11.47
C THR A 5 -14.29 -2.98 10.01
N PHE A 6 -15.44 -2.36 9.73
CA PHE A 6 -15.78 -1.86 8.40
C PHE A 6 -14.75 -0.84 7.88
N LEU A 7 -14.38 0.16 8.70
CA LEU A 7 -13.37 1.16 8.32
C LEU A 7 -11.99 0.52 8.06
N HIS A 8 -11.58 -0.45 8.88
CA HIS A 8 -10.32 -1.16 8.68
C HIS A 8 -10.31 -1.92 7.34
N THR A 9 -11.33 -2.74 7.08
CA THR A 9 -11.40 -3.52 5.82
C THR A 9 -11.50 -2.61 4.60
N LEU A 10 -12.30 -1.53 4.68
CA LEU A 10 -12.44 -0.56 3.61
C LEU A 10 -11.11 0.13 3.31
N GLY A 11 -10.40 0.59 4.35
CA GLY A 11 -9.09 1.23 4.18
C GLY A 11 -8.06 0.32 3.51
N GLY A 12 -8.00 -0.96 3.92
CA GLY A 12 -7.10 -1.94 3.31
C GLY A 12 -7.40 -2.19 1.84
N VAL A 13 -8.67 -2.37 1.47
CA VAL A 13 -9.08 -2.63 0.09
C VAL A 13 -8.87 -1.41 -0.81
N LEU A 14 -9.11 -0.20 -0.31
CA LEU A 14 -8.88 1.03 -1.06
C LEU A 14 -7.38 1.20 -1.39
N MET A 15 -6.51 1.00 -0.41
CA MET A 15 -5.06 1.09 -0.63
C MET A 15 -4.55 0.03 -1.61
N LEU A 16 -5.07 -1.20 -1.52
CA LEU A 16 -4.76 -2.26 -2.49
C LEU A 16 -5.17 -1.85 -3.91
N THR A 17 -6.40 -1.35 -4.08
CA THR A 17 -6.92 -0.88 -5.37
C THR A 17 -6.07 0.24 -5.96
N PHE A 18 -5.60 1.19 -5.14
CA PHE A 18 -4.70 2.24 -5.60
C PHE A 18 -3.34 1.69 -6.02
N GLY A 19 -2.77 0.76 -5.26
CA GLY A 19 -1.53 0.08 -5.62
C GLY A 19 -1.62 -0.60 -6.98
N GLU A 20 -2.66 -1.41 -7.21
CA GLU A 20 -2.92 -2.08 -8.49
C GLU A 20 -3.11 -1.08 -9.65
N THR A 21 -3.85 -0.01 -9.40
CA THR A 21 -4.10 1.03 -10.41
C THR A 21 -2.81 1.75 -10.80
N ILE A 22 -1.99 2.15 -9.82
CA ILE A 22 -0.72 2.84 -10.08
C ILE A 22 0.26 1.88 -10.75
N PHE A 23 0.38 0.65 -10.27
CA PHE A 23 1.23 -0.37 -10.87
C PHE A 23 0.88 -0.60 -12.35
N THR A 24 -0.40 -0.79 -12.65
CA THR A 24 -0.88 -1.01 -14.03
C THR A 24 -0.61 0.20 -14.92
N ASN A 25 -0.85 1.41 -14.43
CA ASN A 25 -0.57 2.63 -15.19
C ASN A 25 0.93 2.86 -15.41
N SER A 26 1.75 2.68 -14.38
CA SER A 26 3.21 2.78 -14.47
C SER A 26 3.77 1.75 -15.45
N LEU A 27 3.30 0.51 -15.41
CA LEU A 27 3.81 -0.56 -16.26
C LEU A 27 3.45 -0.31 -17.74
N ARG A 28 2.24 0.20 -18.03
CA ARG A 28 1.85 0.68 -19.36
C ARG A 28 2.74 1.79 -19.88
N ASN A 29 3.22 2.67 -19.01
CA ASN A 29 4.07 3.80 -19.41
C ASN A 29 5.55 3.40 -19.55
N THR A 30 6.00 2.39 -18.81
CA THR A 30 7.42 2.03 -18.71
C THR A 30 7.84 0.98 -19.75
N ILE A 31 6.96 0.03 -20.08
CA ILE A 31 7.22 -1.01 -21.10
C ILE A 31 7.55 -0.46 -22.50
N PRO A 32 6.81 0.51 -23.08
CA PRO A 32 7.17 1.03 -24.40
C PRO A 32 8.52 1.78 -24.41
N ASN A 33 8.98 2.27 -23.26
CA ASN A 33 10.28 2.93 -23.13
C ASN A 33 11.45 1.93 -22.99
N ASP A 34 11.27 0.86 -22.22
CA ASP A 34 12.36 -0.07 -21.88
C ASP A 34 12.36 -1.36 -22.72
N ALA A 35 11.24 -1.72 -23.37
CA ALA A 35 11.11 -2.92 -24.19
C ALA A 35 10.17 -2.68 -25.39
N SER A 36 10.71 -2.04 -26.43
CA SER A 36 10.02 -1.79 -27.70
C SER A 36 9.77 -3.13 -28.44
N GLY A 37 8.64 -3.79 -28.17
CA GLY A 37 8.28 -5.04 -28.82
C GLY A 37 7.35 -5.96 -28.03
N VAL A 38 7.06 -5.66 -26.76
CA VAL A 38 6.16 -6.48 -25.93
C VAL A 38 4.96 -5.67 -25.47
N ASP A 39 3.76 -6.24 -25.58
CA ASP A 39 2.54 -5.58 -25.15
C ASP A 39 2.41 -5.59 -23.61
N PRO A 40 2.25 -4.42 -22.96
CA PRO A 40 2.11 -4.31 -21.52
C PRO A 40 0.93 -5.08 -20.93
N LYS A 41 -0.17 -5.27 -21.68
CA LYS A 41 -1.30 -6.09 -21.16
C LYS A 41 -0.90 -7.56 -21.02
N THR A 42 -0.21 -8.10 -22.03
CA THR A 42 0.25 -9.49 -22.03
C THR A 42 1.19 -9.75 -20.85
N ILE A 43 2.05 -8.79 -20.50
CA ILE A 43 2.96 -8.92 -19.34
C ILE A 43 2.21 -8.89 -18.00
N VAL A 44 1.21 -8.01 -17.87
CA VAL A 44 0.36 -7.95 -16.66
C VAL A 44 -0.41 -9.25 -16.47
N GLU A 45 -1.01 -9.78 -17.54
CA GLU A 45 -1.80 -11.01 -17.51
C GLU A 45 -0.94 -12.26 -17.30
N ALA A 46 0.26 -12.28 -17.86
CA ALA A 46 1.23 -13.36 -17.68
C ALA A 46 1.81 -13.43 -16.25
N GLY A 47 1.95 -12.27 -15.60
CA GLY A 47 2.60 -12.14 -14.30
C GLY A 47 4.10 -12.42 -14.35
N ALA A 48 4.82 -12.03 -13.29
CA ALA A 48 6.29 -12.07 -13.19
C ALA A 48 6.91 -13.44 -13.49
N THR A 49 6.19 -14.52 -13.17
CA THR A 49 6.68 -15.89 -13.31
C THR A 49 6.65 -16.38 -14.76
N ASN A 50 5.68 -15.95 -15.55
CA ASN A 50 5.48 -16.47 -16.91
C ASN A 50 6.16 -15.61 -17.99
N ILE A 51 6.70 -14.44 -17.62
CA ILE A 51 7.38 -13.54 -18.58
C ILE A 51 8.55 -14.23 -19.28
N ARG A 52 9.30 -15.08 -18.57
CA ARG A 52 10.43 -15.86 -19.12
C ARG A 52 10.01 -16.91 -20.15
N ALA A 53 8.75 -17.34 -20.14
CA ALA A 53 8.22 -18.29 -21.12
C ALA A 53 7.71 -17.59 -22.39
N ILE A 54 7.36 -16.30 -22.30
CA ILE A 54 6.74 -15.53 -23.38
C ILE A 54 7.78 -14.67 -24.12
N VAL A 55 8.80 -14.19 -23.40
CA VAL A 55 9.84 -13.32 -23.94
C VAL A 55 11.12 -14.13 -24.16
N THR A 56 11.32 -14.60 -25.40
CA THR A 56 12.49 -15.39 -25.81
C THR A 56 13.75 -14.53 -26.02
N ASN A 57 13.57 -13.23 -26.27
CA ASN A 57 14.68 -12.30 -26.52
C ASN A 57 15.25 -11.76 -25.19
N PRO A 58 16.55 -11.99 -24.89
CA PRO A 58 17.15 -11.64 -23.61
C PRO A 58 17.18 -10.13 -23.33
N ASP A 59 17.36 -9.29 -24.36
CA ASP A 59 17.40 -7.83 -24.21
C ASP A 59 16.03 -7.27 -23.83
N THR A 60 14.96 -7.76 -24.46
CA THR A 60 13.58 -7.38 -24.11
C THR A 60 13.19 -7.92 -22.73
N LEU A 61 13.71 -9.07 -22.32
CA LEU A 61 13.46 -9.61 -20.97
C LEU A 61 14.06 -8.71 -19.89
N ALA A 62 15.28 -8.21 -20.10
CA ALA A 62 15.92 -7.27 -19.20
C ALA A 62 15.14 -5.94 -19.12
N GLY A 63 14.68 -5.42 -20.25
CA GLY A 63 13.85 -4.21 -20.31
C GLY A 63 12.50 -4.36 -19.58
N VAL A 64 11.81 -5.48 -19.78
CA VAL A 64 10.54 -5.76 -19.06
C VAL A 64 10.78 -5.89 -17.55
N LEU A 65 11.86 -6.53 -17.13
CA LEU A 65 12.18 -6.67 -15.72
C LEU A 65 12.50 -5.32 -15.07
N ALA A 66 13.25 -4.46 -15.75
CA ALA A 66 13.53 -3.10 -15.31
C ALA A 66 12.25 -2.26 -15.20
N ALA A 67 11.37 -2.34 -16.22
CA ALA A 67 10.08 -1.66 -16.22
C ALA A 67 9.17 -2.12 -15.07
N TYR A 68 9.19 -3.42 -14.75
CA TYR A 68 8.44 -4.01 -13.64
C TYR A 68 8.93 -3.49 -12.29
N SER A 69 10.24 -3.53 -12.05
CA SER A 69 10.85 -2.98 -10.82
C SER A 69 10.54 -1.51 -10.64
N LYS A 70 10.67 -0.70 -11.69
CA LYS A 70 10.35 0.74 -11.65
C LYS A 70 8.87 1.00 -11.35
N SER A 71 7.97 0.14 -11.84
CA SER A 71 6.54 0.24 -11.53
C SER A 71 6.24 -0.07 -10.07
N ILE A 72 6.95 -1.05 -9.49
CA ILE A 72 6.88 -1.36 -8.06
C ILE A 72 7.40 -0.20 -7.21
N ASP A 73 8.50 0.44 -7.61
CA ASP A 73 9.04 1.60 -6.91
C ASP A 73 8.00 2.74 -6.81
N CYS A 74 7.25 3.00 -7.89
CA CYS A 74 6.14 3.96 -7.86
C CYS A 74 5.08 3.62 -6.79
N VAL A 75 4.76 2.34 -6.61
CA VAL A 75 3.84 1.90 -5.55
C VAL A 75 4.45 2.11 -4.18
N PHE A 76 5.75 1.85 -4.00
CA PHE A 76 6.44 2.13 -2.74
C PHE A 76 6.45 3.62 -2.39
N TYR A 77 6.63 4.51 -3.36
CA TYR A 77 6.52 5.96 -3.13
C TYR A 77 5.13 6.36 -2.60
N LEU A 78 4.06 5.76 -3.13
CA LEU A 78 2.71 5.97 -2.61
C LEU A 78 2.59 5.49 -1.15
N MET A 79 3.12 4.30 -0.84
CA MET A 79 3.09 3.74 0.51
C MET A 79 3.86 4.60 1.52
N ILE A 80 5.01 5.15 1.11
CA ILE A 80 5.80 6.10 1.92
C ILE A 80 4.98 7.37 2.16
N ALA A 81 4.34 7.92 1.13
CA ALA A 81 3.48 9.10 1.28
C ALA A 81 2.31 8.83 2.24
N CYS A 82 1.66 7.67 2.12
CA CYS A 82 0.58 7.25 3.02
C CYS A 82 1.06 7.05 4.47
N SER A 83 2.25 6.47 4.66
CA SER A 83 2.87 6.31 5.97
C SER A 83 3.21 7.67 6.60
N GLY A 84 3.74 8.60 5.81
CA GLY A 84 4.00 9.97 6.24
C GLY A 84 2.71 10.71 6.65
N ALA A 85 1.65 10.56 5.86
CA ALA A 85 0.33 11.09 6.22
C ALA A 85 -0.17 10.51 7.54
N ALA A 86 -0.08 9.18 7.71
CA ALA A 86 -0.48 8.51 8.95
C ALA A 86 0.32 9.00 10.16
N PHE A 87 1.62 9.29 10.01
CA PHE A 87 2.45 9.86 11.06
C PHE A 87 2.00 11.27 11.46
N ILE A 88 1.66 12.12 10.48
CA ILE A 88 1.10 13.46 10.75
C ILE A 88 -0.24 13.36 11.48
N PHE A 89 -1.12 12.44 11.04
CA PHE A 89 -2.39 12.18 11.73
C PHE A 89 -2.19 11.65 13.16
N ALA A 90 -1.19 10.81 13.39
CA ALA A 90 -0.87 10.29 14.71
C ALA A 90 -0.50 11.42 15.69
N TRP A 91 0.14 12.50 15.22
CA TRP A 91 0.41 13.67 16.05
C TRP A 91 -0.87 14.43 16.43
N GLY A 92 -1.85 14.49 15.52
CA GLY A 92 -3.16 15.12 15.75
C GLY A 92 -4.09 14.33 16.68
N ILE A 93 -3.87 13.03 16.82
CA ILE A 93 -4.52 12.21 17.84
C ILE A 93 -3.86 12.56 19.17
N GLY A 94 -4.41 13.59 19.83
CA GLY A 94 -3.86 14.15 21.06
C GLY A 94 -3.42 13.07 22.03
N TRP A 95 -2.27 13.30 22.69
CA TRP A 95 -1.62 12.40 23.63
C TRP A 95 -2.43 12.25 24.92
N LYS A 96 -3.65 11.72 24.78
CA LYS A 96 -4.62 11.60 25.85
C LYS A 96 -4.27 10.36 26.63
N ASP A 97 -3.67 10.58 27.81
CA ASP A 97 -3.31 9.51 28.72
C ASP A 97 -4.58 8.75 29.16
N ILE A 98 -4.78 7.58 28.55
CA ILE A 98 -5.84 6.61 28.85
C ILE A 98 -5.74 6.02 30.27
N ARG A 99 -4.69 6.33 31.04
CA ARG A 99 -4.50 5.88 32.43
C ARG A 99 -5.09 6.82 33.48
N LYS A 100 -5.82 7.89 33.10
CA LYS A 100 -6.59 8.66 34.09
C LYS A 100 -7.69 7.77 34.70
N LYS A 101 -7.34 7.17 35.84
CA LYS A 101 -8.16 6.28 36.68
C LYS A 101 -9.61 6.78 36.75
N PRO A 102 -10.58 6.05 36.18
CA PRO A 102 -11.98 6.38 36.35
C PRO A 102 -12.38 5.98 37.78
N ILE A 103 -12.71 6.96 38.62
CA ILE A 103 -13.80 6.92 39.61
C ILE A 103 -13.67 5.94 40.81
N SER A 104 -12.81 4.91 40.75
CA SER A 104 -12.68 3.86 41.78
C SER A 104 -12.02 4.38 43.08
N LYS A 105 -11.09 5.33 42.99
CA LYS A 105 -10.47 5.95 44.18
C LYS A 105 -11.45 6.85 44.93
N GLU A 106 -12.36 7.52 44.23
CA GLU A 106 -13.36 8.42 44.83
C GLU A 106 -14.46 7.63 45.55
N ILE A 107 -14.92 6.51 44.96
CA ILE A 107 -15.88 5.58 45.58
C ILE A 107 -15.28 4.92 46.83
N ARG A 108 -13.98 4.55 46.82
CA ARG A 108 -13.31 3.98 47.99
C ARG A 108 -13.12 4.99 49.12
N LYS A 109 -12.85 6.27 48.82
CA LYS A 109 -12.80 7.35 49.83
C LYS A 109 -14.17 7.65 50.44
N ARG A 110 -15.27 7.59 49.66
CA ARG A 110 -16.64 7.75 50.19
C ARG A 110 -17.14 6.58 51.03
N LYS A 111 -16.61 5.36 50.85
CA LYS A 111 -16.93 4.20 51.69
C LYS A 111 -16.12 4.12 53.00
N LEU A 112 -15.10 4.95 53.16
CA LEU A 112 -14.18 4.96 54.31
C LEU A 112 -14.38 6.19 55.22
N LYS A 113 -15.41 7.01 54.96
CA LYS A 113 -15.81 8.17 55.75
C LYS A 113 -17.27 7.99 56.16
#